data_AF-A0A5C6YLY0-F1
#
_entry.id   AF-A0A5C6YLY0-F1
#
_cell.length_a   1.000
_cell.length_b   1.000
_cell.length_c   1.000
_cell.angle_alpha   90.00
_cell.angle_beta   90.00
_cell.angle_gamma   90.00
#
_symmetry.space_group_name_H-M   'P 1'
#
loop_
_entity.id
_entity.type
_entity.pdbx_description
1 polymer ?
#
loop_
_entity_poly.entity_id
_entity_poly.type
_entity_poly.pdbx_seq_one_letter_code
_entity_poly.pdbx_strand_id
1 'polypeptide(L)'
;MNYILISKVILLSLIFLTLNWLFKKINWQKSSGNNEKFFLKSLPLVLVSPILLGLSVLFFFIFLEGAFDFLSKQNYIEQILILTGFFVIYFIIKIRVDGLLIKRKEKEKLITDQSNQIAKLKYEVGESKKSIEQMLQNRKHDGKGNFESDN
;
A
#
# COMPACT_ATOMS: atom_id res chain seq x y z
N MET A 1 8.47 -4.64 44.22
CA MET A 1 7.27 -4.87 43.39
C MET A 1 7.12 -3.81 42.28
N ASN A 2 7.13 -2.51 42.59
CA ASN A 2 7.02 -1.43 41.58
C ASN A 2 8.16 -1.39 40.54
N TYR A 3 9.40 -1.67 40.93
CA TYR A 3 10.54 -1.65 40.01
C TYR A 3 10.45 -2.66 38.86
N ILE A 4 9.86 -3.83 39.10
CA ILE A 4 9.66 -4.87 38.08
C ILE A 4 8.62 -4.43 37.04
N LEU A 5 7.58 -3.73 37.48
CA LEU A 5 6.55 -3.23 36.58
C LEU A 5 7.06 -2.03 35.76
N ILE A 6 7.80 -1.12 36.40
CA ILE A 6 8.44 0.01 35.75
C ILE A 6 9.46 -0.46 34.70
N SER A 7 10.29 -1.46 35.02
CA SER A 7 11.27 -1.98 34.07
C SER A 7 10.62 -2.60 32.83
N LYS A 8 9.48 -3.31 32.99
CA LYS A 8 8.69 -3.85 31.87
C LYS A 8 8.17 -2.74 30.96
N VAL A 9 7.60 -1.68 31.54
CA VAL A 9 7.06 -0.56 30.76
C VAL A 9 8.16 0.15 29.98
N ILE A 10 9.31 0.40 30.61
CA ILE A 10 10.47 1.03 29.95
C ILE A 10 10.98 0.15 28.81
N LEU A 11 11.14 -1.15 29.04
CA LEU A 11 11.63 -2.09 28.03
C LEU A 11 10.67 -2.18 26.83
N LEU A 12 9.37 -2.33 27.08
CA LEU A 12 8.36 -2.38 26.03
C LEU A 12 8.28 -1.07 25.25
N SER A 13 8.40 0.07 25.95
CA SER A 13 8.43 1.39 25.31
C SER A 13 9.66 1.55 24.41
N LEU A 14 10.84 1.12 24.87
CA LEU A 14 12.06 1.12 24.06
C LEU A 14 11.92 0.23 22.83
N ILE A 15 11.45 -1.01 22.99
CA ILE A 15 11.20 -1.93 21.88
C ILE A 15 10.23 -1.32 20.87
N PHE A 16 9.13 -0.73 21.35
CA PHE A 16 8.14 -0.07 20.49
C PHE A 16 8.75 1.11 19.73
N LEU A 17 9.51 1.98 20.40
CA LEU A 17 10.17 3.12 19.77
C LEU A 17 11.21 2.68 18.73
N THR A 18 12.01 1.65 19.03
CA THR A 18 13.00 1.10 18.10
C THR A 18 12.30 0.50 16.87
N LEU A 19 11.24 -0.28 17.05
CA LEU A 19 10.46 -0.85 15.94
C LEU A 19 9.80 0.26 15.11
N ASN A 20 9.25 1.29 15.75
CA ASN A 20 8.63 2.42 15.07
C ASN A 20 9.66 3.26 14.28
N TRP A 21 10.85 3.47 14.85
CA TRP A 21 11.94 4.16 14.16
C TRP A 21 12.44 3.36 12.96
N LEU A 22 12.64 2.05 13.14
CA LEU A 22 13.03 1.13 12.06
C LEU A 22 11.96 1.12 10.96
N PHE A 23 10.68 1.09 11.35
CA PHE A 23 9.55 1.16 10.44
C PHE A 23 9.57 2.44 9.59
N LYS A 24 9.82 3.61 10.19
CA LYS A 24 9.87 4.89 9.47
C LYS A 24 11.10 5.04 8.57
N LYS A 25 12.25 4.50 8.99
CA LYS A 25 13.52 4.68 8.28
C LYS A 25 13.67 3.75 7.08
N ILE A 26 13.12 2.54 7.16
CA ILE A 26 13.17 1.56 6.09
C ILE A 26 12.06 1.87 5.07
N ASN A 27 12.43 2.00 3.80
CA ASN A 27 11.46 2.14 2.73
C ASN A 27 10.92 0.76 2.32
N TRP A 28 10.00 0.23 3.12
CA TRP A 28 9.43 -1.13 2.97
C TRP A 28 8.82 -1.40 1.60
N GLN A 29 8.48 -0.36 0.84
CA GLN A 29 7.81 -0.44 -0.45
C GLN A 29 8.77 -0.32 -1.65
N LYS A 30 10.01 0.13 -1.45
CA LYS A 30 10.97 0.46 -2.52
C LYS A 30 12.12 -0.54 -2.67
N SER A 31 11.94 -1.80 -2.25
CA SER A 31 12.96 -2.84 -2.44
C SER A 31 12.99 -3.31 -3.90
N SER A 32 13.75 -2.60 -4.74
CA SER A 32 13.91 -2.92 -6.17
C SER A 32 15.21 -3.68 -6.49
N GLY A 33 15.93 -4.19 -5.47
CA GLY A 33 17.15 -5.00 -5.66
C GLY A 33 16.95 -6.46 -5.23
N ASN A 34 17.45 -7.41 -6.02
CA ASN A 34 17.29 -8.87 -5.78
C ASN A 34 17.77 -9.33 -4.39
N ASN A 35 18.78 -8.66 -3.81
CA ASN A 35 19.35 -9.04 -2.51
C ASN A 35 18.63 -8.37 -1.31
N GLU A 36 18.14 -7.13 -1.47
CA GLU A 36 17.37 -6.44 -0.43
C GLU A 36 15.97 -7.04 -0.25
N LYS A 37 15.38 -7.59 -1.33
CA LYS A 37 14.12 -8.34 -1.27
C LYS A 37 14.22 -9.55 -0.36
N PHE A 38 15.38 -10.21 -0.27
CA PHE A 38 15.54 -11.38 0.59
C PHE A 38 15.61 -10.96 2.06
N PHE A 39 16.40 -9.93 2.39
CA PHE A 39 16.49 -9.42 3.76
C PHE A 39 15.15 -8.85 4.25
N LEU A 40 14.47 -7.99 3.48
CA LEU A 40 13.20 -7.38 3.90
C LEU A 40 12.03 -8.36 3.95
N LYS A 41 12.11 -9.50 3.25
CA LYS A 41 11.07 -10.55 3.22
C LYS A 41 11.34 -11.66 4.24
N SER A 42 12.60 -11.92 4.56
CA SER A 42 13.03 -12.93 5.54
C SER A 42 13.17 -12.39 6.96
N LEU A 43 13.47 -11.10 7.15
CA LEU A 43 13.55 -10.47 8.47
C LEU A 43 12.20 -10.54 9.22
N PRO A 44 11.05 -10.25 8.58
CA PRO A 44 9.76 -10.56 9.17
C PRO A 44 9.65 -12.07 9.41
N LEU A 45 9.92 -12.93 8.42
CA LEU A 45 9.68 -14.38 8.57
C LEU A 45 10.40 -15.01 9.77
N VAL A 46 11.67 -14.65 10.02
CA VAL A 46 12.48 -15.19 11.13
C VAL A 46 12.06 -14.60 12.49
N LEU A 47 11.75 -13.30 12.54
CA LEU A 47 11.22 -12.67 13.77
C LEU A 47 9.77 -13.10 14.07
N VAL A 48 9.00 -13.37 13.03
CA VAL A 48 7.54 -13.57 13.10
C VAL A 48 7.17 -15.02 13.34
N SER A 49 8.00 -15.99 12.95
CA SER A 49 7.66 -17.41 13.15
C SER A 49 7.52 -17.81 14.63
N PRO A 50 8.44 -17.43 15.55
CA PRO A 50 8.28 -17.71 16.98
C PRO A 50 7.12 -16.91 17.60
N ILE A 51 6.91 -15.70 17.10
CA ILE A 51 5.88 -14.75 17.54
C ILE A 51 4.47 -15.22 17.12
N LEU A 52 4.31 -15.74 15.91
CA LEU A 52 3.06 -16.31 15.40
C LEU A 52 2.67 -17.55 16.20
N LEU A 53 3.64 -18.42 16.52
CA LEU A 53 3.41 -19.57 17.39
C LEU A 53 2.90 -19.14 18.78
N GLY A 54 3.57 -18.16 19.42
CA GLY A 54 3.14 -17.59 20.70
C GLY A 54 1.77 -16.91 20.63
N LEU A 55 1.45 -16.24 19.52
CA LEU A 55 0.16 -15.61 19.30
C LEU A 55 -0.96 -16.59 18.98
N SER A 56 -0.71 -17.69 18.28
CA SER A 56 -1.71 -18.76 18.09
C SER A 56 -2.07 -19.43 19.42
N VAL A 57 -1.10 -19.59 20.33
CA VAL A 57 -1.35 -20.08 21.69
C VAL A 57 -2.20 -19.07 22.47
N LEU A 58 -1.88 -17.78 22.41
CA LEU A 58 -2.71 -16.75 23.05
C LEU A 58 -4.10 -16.61 22.44
N PHE A 59 -4.24 -16.72 21.11
CA PHE A 59 -5.53 -16.62 20.43
C PHE A 59 -6.45 -17.78 20.84
N PHE A 60 -5.87 -18.96 21.06
CA PHE A 60 -6.55 -20.11 21.65
C PHE A 60 -7.03 -19.81 23.09
N PHE A 61 -6.22 -19.13 23.92
CA PHE A 61 -6.61 -18.72 25.28
C PHE A 61 -7.57 -17.51 25.33
N ILE A 62 -7.52 -16.60 24.34
CA ILE A 62 -8.42 -15.43 24.22
C ILE A 62 -9.85 -15.89 23.88
N PHE A 63 -10.00 -16.87 22.98
CA PHE A 63 -11.31 -17.47 22.67
C PHE A 63 -11.92 -18.25 23.85
N LEU A 64 -11.13 -18.54 24.89
CA LEU A 64 -11.54 -19.16 26.14
C LEU A 64 -11.64 -18.19 27.34
N GLU A 65 -11.59 -16.86 27.11
CA GLU A 65 -11.75 -15.82 28.15
C GLU A 65 -10.57 -15.67 29.14
N GLY A 66 -9.39 -16.25 28.83
CA GLY A 66 -8.27 -16.38 29.79
C GLY A 66 -6.99 -15.61 29.49
N ALA A 67 -6.99 -14.65 28.54
CA ALA A 67 -5.75 -14.10 28.01
C ALA A 67 -4.90 -13.31 29.04
N PHE A 68 -5.53 -12.45 29.83
CA PHE A 68 -4.85 -11.67 30.86
C PHE A 68 -4.38 -12.57 32.02
N ASP A 69 -5.19 -13.55 32.40
CA ASP A 69 -4.85 -14.50 33.47
C ASP A 69 -3.79 -15.51 33.03
N PHE A 70 -3.74 -15.86 31.74
CA PHE A 70 -2.64 -16.61 31.16
C PHE A 70 -1.36 -15.78 31.17
N LEU A 71 -1.42 -14.52 30.72
CA LEU A 71 -0.27 -13.62 30.65
C LEU A 71 0.33 -13.39 32.04
N SER A 72 -0.51 -13.20 33.07
CA SER A 72 -0.08 -12.95 34.45
C SER A 72 0.67 -14.13 35.06
N LYS A 73 0.35 -15.37 34.65
CA LYS A 73 0.98 -16.61 35.11
C LYS A 73 2.29 -16.96 34.40
N GLN A 74 2.57 -16.35 33.24
CA GLN A 74 3.81 -16.59 32.50
C GLN A 74 5.01 -15.90 33.17
N ASN A 75 6.20 -16.45 32.93
CA ASN A 75 7.45 -15.88 33.42
C ASN A 75 7.77 -14.54 32.72
N TYR A 76 8.61 -13.72 33.37
CA TYR A 76 8.98 -12.38 32.90
C TYR A 76 9.41 -12.34 31.42
N ILE A 77 10.22 -13.30 31.00
CA ILE A 77 10.76 -13.38 29.63
C ILE A 77 9.66 -13.74 28.64
N GLU A 78 8.77 -14.68 28.99
CA GLU A 78 7.66 -15.12 28.15
C GLU A 78 6.65 -14.00 27.91
N GLN A 79 6.33 -13.21 28.95
CA GLN A 79 5.48 -12.02 28.81
C GLN A 79 6.07 -11.00 27.83
N ILE A 80 7.39 -10.75 27.90
CA ILE A 80 8.06 -9.82 26.99
C ILE A 80 8.04 -10.35 25.55
N LEU A 81 8.32 -11.63 25.34
CA LEU A 81 8.29 -12.24 24.00
C LEU A 81 6.89 -12.15 23.38
N ILE A 82 5.86 -12.45 24.16
CA ILE A 82 4.47 -12.35 23.75
C ILE A 82 4.09 -10.91 23.34
N LEU A 83 4.39 -9.92 24.18
CA LEU A 83 4.03 -8.51 23.93
C LEU A 83 4.84 -7.92 22.78
N THR A 84 6.13 -8.25 22.69
CA THR A 84 6.97 -7.92 21.53
C THR A 84 6.38 -8.54 20.26
N GLY A 85 5.85 -9.75 20.37
CA GLY A 85 5.12 -10.41 19.31
C GLY A 85 3.94 -9.60 18.79
N PHE A 86 3.10 -9.09 19.68
CA PHE A 86 2.00 -8.21 19.32
C PHE A 86 2.47 -6.95 18.57
N PHE A 87 3.55 -6.30 19.02
CA PHE A 87 4.10 -5.14 18.32
C PHE A 87 4.57 -5.49 16.91
N VAL A 88 5.27 -6.60 16.74
CA VAL A 88 5.74 -7.05 15.42
C VAL A 88 4.55 -7.31 14.48
N ILE A 89 3.51 -8.00 14.94
CA ILE A 89 2.29 -8.22 14.14
C ILE A 89 1.62 -6.90 13.77
N TYR A 90 1.48 -5.98 14.73
CA TYR A 90 0.93 -4.65 14.48
C TYR A 90 1.67 -3.94 13.33
N PHE A 91 3.01 -3.94 13.36
CA PHE A 91 3.80 -3.33 12.30
C PHE A 91 3.67 -4.06 10.95
N ILE A 92 3.58 -5.39 10.92
CA ILE A 92 3.36 -6.13 9.66
C ILE A 92 2.03 -5.78 9.02
N ILE A 93 0.96 -5.74 9.82
CA ILE A 93 -0.36 -5.35 9.34
C ILE A 93 -0.28 -3.92 8.79
N LYS A 94 0.36 -3.01 9.52
CA LYS A 94 0.58 -1.63 9.09
C LYS A 94 1.33 -1.55 7.75
N ILE A 95 2.44 -2.29 7.58
CA ILE A 95 3.18 -2.37 6.30
C ILE A 95 2.26 -2.82 5.16
N ARG A 96 1.44 -3.86 5.39
CA ARG A 96 0.53 -4.37 4.36
C ARG A 96 -0.54 -3.35 3.98
N VAL A 97 -1.20 -2.73 4.96
CA VAL A 97 -2.24 -1.72 4.72
C VAL A 97 -1.67 -0.52 3.98
N ASP A 98 -0.53 0.01 4.42
CA ASP A 98 0.15 1.13 3.75
C ASP A 98 0.56 0.77 2.32
N GLY A 99 1.04 -0.47 2.09
CA GLY A 99 1.34 -0.97 0.75
C GLY A 99 0.13 -1.07 -0.17
N LEU A 100 -1.03 -1.48 0.36
CA LEU A 100 -2.28 -1.49 -0.40
C LEU A 100 -2.73 -0.07 -0.75
N LEU A 101 -2.60 0.88 0.18
CA LEU A 101 -2.95 2.28 -0.05
C LEU A 101 -2.07 2.93 -1.12
N ILE A 102 -0.75 2.66 -1.11
CA ILE A 102 0.17 3.18 -2.12
C ILE A 102 -0.18 2.61 -3.50
N LYS A 103 -0.37 1.30 -3.63
CA LYS A 103 -0.78 0.66 -4.89
C LYS A 103 -2.11 1.23 -5.41
N ARG A 104 -3.04 1.54 -4.51
CA ARG A 104 -4.32 2.17 -4.89
C ARG A 104 -4.10 3.57 -5.46
N LYS A 105 -3.29 4.41 -4.79
CA LYS A 105 -2.94 5.75 -5.28
C LYS A 105 -2.22 5.73 -6.62
N GLU A 106 -1.30 4.78 -6.82
CA GLU A 106 -0.61 4.59 -8.11
C GLU A 106 -1.59 4.24 -9.23
N LYS A 107 -2.54 3.33 -8.96
CA LYS A 107 -3.59 2.98 -9.92
C LYS A 107 -4.53 4.16 -10.22
N GLU A 108 -4.95 4.90 -9.20
CA GLU A 108 -5.80 6.09 -9.38
C GLU A 108 -5.09 7.17 -10.20
N LYS A 109 -3.80 7.38 -9.97
CA LYS A 109 -2.97 8.27 -10.80
C LYS A 109 -2.90 7.80 -12.26
N LEU A 110 -2.65 6.51 -12.48
CA LEU A 110 -2.59 5.94 -13.83
C LEU A 110 -3.93 6.09 -14.58
N ILE A 111 -5.05 5.81 -13.92
CA ILE A 111 -6.40 5.99 -14.48
C ILE A 111 -6.64 7.46 -14.85
N THR A 112 -6.21 8.39 -13.99
CA THR A 112 -6.36 9.83 -14.23
C THR A 112 -5.54 10.28 -15.44
N ASP A 113 -4.28 9.84 -15.55
CA ASP A 113 -3.42 10.14 -16.70
C ASP A 113 -4.00 9.56 -18.00
N GLN A 114 -4.49 8.32 -17.97
CA GLN A 114 -5.15 7.69 -19.13
C GLN A 114 -6.43 8.43 -19.52
N SER A 115 -7.25 8.84 -18.55
CA SER A 115 -8.47 9.62 -18.80
C SER A 115 -8.16 10.95 -19.48
N ASN A 116 -7.12 11.66 -19.01
CA ASN A 116 -6.67 12.92 -19.61
C ASN A 116 -6.17 12.72 -21.06
N GLN A 117 -5.43 11.63 -21.32
CA GLN A 117 -5.00 11.29 -22.68
C GLN A 117 -6.17 10.99 -23.62
N ILE A 118 -7.17 10.24 -23.14
CA ILE A 118 -8.39 9.96 -23.91
C ILE A 118 -9.16 11.25 -24.21
N ALA A 119 -9.29 12.15 -23.23
CA ALA A 119 -9.96 13.44 -23.43
C ALA A 119 -9.25 14.29 -24.49
N LYS A 120 -7.91 14.33 -24.44
CA LYS A 120 -7.09 15.03 -25.44
C LYS A 120 -7.27 14.44 -26.84
N LEU A 121 -7.17 13.12 -26.98
CA LEU A 121 -7.39 12.43 -28.25
C LEU A 121 -8.81 12.66 -28.80
N LYS A 122 -9.81 12.64 -27.93
CA LYS A 122 -11.21 12.90 -28.32
C LYS A 122 -11.39 14.32 -28.88
N TYR A 123 -10.71 15.30 -28.30
CA TYR A 123 -10.69 16.67 -28.81
C TYR A 123 -10.00 16.77 -30.18
N GLU A 124 -8.81 16.20 -30.32
CA GLU A 124 -8.04 16.21 -31.59
C GLU A 124 -8.80 15.54 -32.74
N VAL A 125 -9.48 14.41 -32.47
CA VAL A 125 -10.34 13.73 -33.46
C VAL A 125 -11.56 14.59 -33.82
N GLY A 126 -12.17 15.26 -32.84
CA GLY A 126 -13.30 16.16 -33.08
C GLY A 126 -12.94 17.35 -33.97
N GLU A 127 -11.79 17.98 -33.71
CA GLU A 127 -11.24 19.06 -34.55
C GLU A 127 -10.94 18.56 -35.97
N SER A 128 -10.28 17.41 -36.09
CA SER A 128 -9.98 16.79 -37.39
C SER A 128 -11.25 16.48 -38.18
N LYS A 129 -12.29 15.98 -37.52
CA LYS A 129 -13.59 15.70 -38.15
C LYS A 129 -14.25 16.98 -38.66
N LYS A 130 -14.29 18.05 -37.87
CA LYS A 130 -14.82 19.36 -38.29
C LYS A 130 -14.05 19.91 -39.48
N SER A 131 -12.73 19.82 -39.47
CA SER A 131 -11.87 20.26 -40.57
C SER A 131 -12.20 19.51 -41.87
N ILE A 132 -12.35 18.17 -41.80
CA ILE A 132 -12.74 17.35 -42.96
C ILE A 132 -14.14 17.72 -43.46
N GLU A 133 -15.11 17.92 -42.57
CA GLU A 133 -16.47 18.33 -42.95
C GLU A 133 -16.48 19.68 -43.67
N GLN A 134 -15.69 20.65 -43.20
CA GLN A 134 -15.52 21.95 -43.86
C GLN A 134 -14.87 21.81 -45.25
N MET A 135 -13.81 21.01 -45.37
CA MET A 135 -13.18 20.74 -46.68
C MET A 135 -14.15 20.08 -47.66
N LEU A 136 -15.01 19.18 -47.20
CA LEU A 136 -16.02 18.52 -48.04
C LEU A 136 -17.14 19.47 -48.46
N GLN A 137 -17.56 20.40 -47.60
CA GLN A 137 -18.55 21.42 -47.95
C GLN A 137 -18.01 22.42 -48.98
N ASN A 138 -16.77 22.90 -48.80
CA ASN A 138 -16.14 23.82 -49.74
C ASN A 138 -16.02 23.21 -51.15
N ARG A 139 -15.60 21.94 -51.27
CA ARG A 139 -15.55 21.25 -52.57
C ARG A 139 -16.91 21.08 -53.25
N LYS A 140 -18.00 20.90 -52.50
CA LYS A 140 -19.36 20.83 -53.06
C LYS A 140 -19.84 22.18 -53.58
N HIS A 141 -19.34 23.28 -53.00
CA HIS A 141 -19.65 24.62 -53.43
C HIS A 141 -18.89 25.01 -54.70
N ASP A 142 -17.61 24.61 -54.81
CA ASP A 142 -16.77 24.85 -55.98
C ASP A 142 -17.19 24.01 -57.20
N GLY A 143 -17.76 22.82 -56.98
CA GLY A 143 -18.25 21.94 -58.06
C GLY A 143 -19.57 22.37 -58.70
N LYS A 144 -20.28 23.37 -58.14
CA LYS A 144 -21.56 23.89 -58.69
C LYS A 144 -21.40 25.15 -59.55
N GLY A 145 -20.19 25.71 -59.67
CA GLY A 145 -19.96 27.00 -60.35
C GLY A 145 -19.58 26.96 -61.84
N ASN A 146 -19.35 25.78 -62.44
CA ASN A 146 -18.71 25.69 -63.77
C ASN A 146 -19.49 24.90 -64.84
N PHE A 147 -20.82 24.78 -64.73
CA PHE A 147 -21.64 24.08 -65.75
C PHE A 147 -22.79 24.92 -66.34
N GLU A 148 -22.77 26.24 -66.18
CA GLU A 148 -23.67 27.16 -66.88
C GLU A 148 -22.88 28.28 -67.57
N SER A 149 -22.06 27.90 -68.55
CA SER A 149 -21.64 28.77 -69.65
C SER A 149 -21.39 27.85 -70.83
N ASP A 150 -22.08 28.11 -71.93
CA ASP A 150 -21.94 27.48 -73.25
C ASP A 150 -22.98 26.37 -73.54
N ASN A 151 -24.23 26.81 -73.76
CA ASN A 151 -24.96 26.56 -75.01
C ASN A 151 -26.26 27.37 -75.06
#